data_AF-A0A353Q6H1-F1
#
_entry.id   AF-A0A353Q6H1-F1
#
_cell.length_a   1.000
_cell.length_b   1.000
_cell.length_c   1.000
_cell.angle_alpha   90.00
_cell.angle_beta   90.00
_cell.angle_gamma   90.00
#
_symmetry.space_group_name_H-M   'P 1'
#
loop_
_entity.id
_entity.type
_entity.pdbx_description
1 polymer ?
#
loop_
_entity_poly.entity_id
_entity_poly.type
_entity_poly.pdbx_seq_one_letter_code
_entity_poly.pdbx_strand_id
1 'polypeptide(L)'
;MNKDWDWIFETYVRRFTSPDGRDTFETSDELVKRIILFSDLSPHDTVIDMGCGWGNVSLGIAPFVEKVIGIEPNGTNIQSAKRTMQQTSVRNVEYRKGSFEAPGYAGKVDKIISDVFRSAGGQRKI
;
A
#
# COMPACT_ATOMS: atom_id res chain seq x y z
N MET A 1 -27.66 -7.60 6.28
CA MET A 1 -26.41 -7.41 5.54
C MET A 1 -26.70 -6.35 4.50
N ASN A 2 -26.04 -5.20 4.62
CA ASN A 2 -26.32 -4.06 3.76
C ASN A 2 -25.46 -4.20 2.49
N LYS A 3 -26.10 -4.61 1.39
CA LYS A 3 -25.45 -4.94 0.10
C LYS A 3 -24.56 -3.81 -0.43
N ASP A 4 -24.84 -2.57 -0.03
CA ASP A 4 -24.09 -1.39 -0.45
C ASP A 4 -22.65 -1.38 0.12
N TRP A 5 -22.46 -1.82 1.37
CA TRP A 5 -21.14 -1.87 2.00
C TRP A 5 -20.28 -3.01 1.48
N ASP A 6 -20.88 -4.16 1.20
CA ASP A 6 -20.19 -5.30 0.60
C ASP A 6 -19.62 -4.92 -0.78
N TRP A 7 -20.43 -4.26 -1.60
CA TRP A 7 -20.00 -3.78 -2.92
C TRP A 7 -18.87 -2.75 -2.84
N ILE A 8 -18.96 -1.78 -1.92
CA ILE A 8 -17.88 -0.80 -1.71
C ILE A 8 -16.59 -1.52 -1.31
N PHE A 9 -16.69 -2.46 -0.37
CA PHE A 9 -15.53 -3.22 0.09
C PHE A 9 -14.89 -4.02 -1.05
N GLU A 10 -15.67 -4.78 -1.80
CA GLU A 10 -15.18 -5.58 -2.94
C GLU A 10 -14.61 -4.71 -4.08
N THR A 11 -15.09 -3.47 -4.22
CA THR A 11 -14.59 -2.53 -5.23
C THR A 11 -13.18 -2.03 -4.88
N TYR A 12 -12.95 -1.64 -3.63
CA TYR A 12 -11.71 -0.98 -3.21
C TYR A 12 -10.67 -1.95 -2.62
N VAL A 13 -11.11 -3.14 -2.21
CA VAL A 13 -10.30 -4.11 -1.49
C VAL A 13 -10.37 -5.47 -2.18
N ARG A 14 -9.21 -5.99 -2.58
CA ARG A 14 -9.09 -7.36 -3.10
C ARG A 14 -8.79 -8.29 -1.94
N ARG A 15 -9.69 -9.25 -1.69
CA ARG A 15 -9.37 -10.38 -0.81
C ARG A 15 -8.39 -11.30 -1.53
N PHE A 16 -7.34 -11.70 -0.83
CA PHE A 16 -6.32 -12.59 -1.36
C PHE A 16 -5.79 -13.49 -0.25
N THR A 17 -5.39 -14.71 -0.61
CA THR A 17 -4.73 -15.62 0.32
C THR A 17 -3.22 -15.45 0.19
N SER A 18 -2.57 -14.90 1.20
CA SER A 18 -1.11 -14.70 1.18
C SER A 18 -0.36 -16.01 0.99
N PRO A 19 0.90 -15.99 0.52
CA PRO A 19 1.69 -17.21 0.29
C PRO A 19 1.82 -18.13 1.52
N ASP A 20 1.63 -17.60 2.73
CA ASP A 20 1.63 -18.32 4.01
C ASP A 20 0.23 -18.82 4.45
N GLY A 21 -0.79 -18.71 3.58
CA GLY A 21 -2.12 -19.24 3.79
C GLY A 21 -3.09 -18.34 4.57
N ARG A 22 -2.70 -17.11 4.91
CA ARG A 22 -3.58 -16.18 5.62
C ARG A 22 -4.54 -15.48 4.66
N ASP A 23 -5.80 -15.34 5.07
CA ASP A 23 -6.71 -14.38 4.45
C ASP A 23 -6.18 -12.97 4.71
N THR A 24 -5.80 -12.29 3.65
CA THR A 24 -5.37 -10.91 3.66
C THR A 24 -6.17 -10.10 2.66
N PHE A 25 -6.01 -8.80 2.75
CA PHE A 25 -6.59 -7.82 1.86
C PHE A 25 -5.48 -7.06 1.19
N GLU A 26 -5.72 -6.66 -0.05
CA GLU A 26 -4.80 -5.87 -0.84
C GLU A 26 -5.55 -4.76 -1.56
N THR A 27 -4.86 -3.66 -1.79
CA THR A 27 -5.42 -2.47 -2.43
C THR A 27 -5.77 -2.77 -3.88
N SER A 28 -7.01 -2.47 -4.27
CA SER A 28 -7.44 -2.61 -5.66
C SER A 28 -6.93 -1.47 -6.52
N ASP A 29 -6.87 -1.68 -7.83
CA ASP A 29 -6.48 -0.62 -8.78
C ASP A 29 -7.44 0.59 -8.71
N GLU A 30 -8.71 0.36 -8.33
CA GLU A 30 -9.68 1.44 -8.15
C GLU A 30 -9.36 2.28 -6.90
N LEU A 31 -8.96 1.65 -5.80
CA LEU A 31 -8.50 2.39 -4.63
C LEU A 31 -7.21 3.17 -4.92
N VAL A 32 -6.27 2.59 -5.66
CA VAL A 32 -5.06 3.31 -6.12
C VAL A 32 -5.43 4.56 -6.93
N LYS A 33 -6.38 4.47 -7.86
CA LYS A 33 -6.85 5.64 -8.63
C LYS A 33 -7.45 6.73 -7.73
N ARG A 34 -8.23 6.34 -6.71
CA ARG A 34 -8.77 7.30 -5.74
C ARG A 34 -7.68 7.94 -4.90
N ILE A 35 -6.70 7.17 -4.45
CA ILE A 35 -5.54 7.70 -3.74
C ILE A 35 -4.83 8.75 -4.59
N ILE A 36 -4.52 8.46 -5.85
CA ILE A 36 -3.91 9.43 -6.77
C ILE A 36 -4.76 10.70 -6.91
N LEU A 37 -6.07 10.54 -7.10
CA LEU A 37 -7.01 11.65 -7.27
C LEU A 37 -7.06 12.58 -6.04
N PHE A 38 -7.05 12.02 -4.83
CA PHE A 38 -7.21 12.79 -3.59
C PHE A 38 -5.89 13.26 -2.96
N SER A 39 -4.75 12.70 -3.37
CA SER A 39 -3.44 13.00 -2.76
C SER A 39 -2.72 14.20 -3.39
N ASP A 40 -3.31 14.81 -4.42
CA ASP A 40 -2.79 16.01 -5.10
C ASP A 40 -1.30 15.89 -5.50
N LEU A 41 -0.89 14.70 -5.96
CA LEU A 41 0.52 14.34 -6.16
C LEU A 41 1.24 15.27 -7.15
N SER A 42 2.46 15.64 -6.80
CA SER A 42 3.37 16.44 -7.64
C SER A 42 4.57 15.59 -8.08
N PRO A 43 5.07 15.80 -9.32
CA PRO A 43 6.29 15.15 -9.80
C PRO A 43 7.56 15.41 -8.98
N HIS A 44 7.52 16.38 -8.05
CA HIS A 44 8.61 16.72 -7.13
C HIS A 44 8.42 16.14 -5.72
N ASP A 45 7.30 15.45 -5.45
CA ASP A 45 7.02 14.91 -4.13
C ASP A 45 7.96 13.72 -3.83
N THR A 46 8.49 13.70 -2.61
CA THR A 46 8.91 12.47 -1.94
C THR A 46 7.77 11.99 -1.05
N VAL A 47 7.28 10.77 -1.30
CA VAL A 47 6.10 10.22 -0.61
C VAL A 47 6.47 8.97 0.18
N ILE A 48 5.97 8.86 1.41
CA ILE A 48 5.96 7.59 2.15
C ILE A 48 4.65 6.85 1.91
N ASP A 49 4.76 5.57 1.56
CA ASP A 49 3.68 4.59 1.61
C ASP A 49 3.87 3.77 2.90
N MET A 50 3.06 4.06 3.92
CA MET A 50 3.20 3.50 5.27
C MET A 50 2.32 2.27 5.44
N GLY A 51 2.97 1.13 5.72
CA GLY A 51 2.32 -0.18 5.71
C GLY A 51 2.13 -0.71 4.30
N CYS A 52 3.13 -0.54 3.43
CA CYS A 52 3.00 -0.69 1.98
C CYS A 52 2.71 -2.12 1.48
N GLY A 53 2.76 -3.14 2.35
CA GLY A 53 2.44 -4.52 1.98
C GLY A 53 3.30 -5.03 0.82
N TRP A 54 2.65 -5.38 -0.30
CA TRP A 54 3.32 -5.82 -1.53
C TRP A 54 3.52 -4.70 -2.57
N GLY A 55 3.25 -3.46 -2.18
CA GLY A 55 3.64 -2.27 -2.93
C GLY A 55 2.64 -1.83 -3.99
N ASN A 56 1.37 -2.24 -3.95
CA ASN A 56 0.39 -1.81 -4.96
C ASN A 56 0.23 -0.29 -5.00
N VAL A 57 0.09 0.36 -3.84
CA VAL A 57 0.06 1.82 -3.75
C VAL A 57 1.41 2.40 -4.15
N SER A 58 2.51 1.92 -3.55
CA SER A 58 3.86 2.35 -3.88
C SER A 58 4.15 2.39 -5.38
N LEU A 59 3.85 1.30 -6.10
CA LEU A 59 4.05 1.18 -7.54
C LEU A 59 3.04 2.00 -8.34
N GLY A 60 1.80 2.11 -7.84
CA GLY A 60 0.74 2.87 -8.48
C GLY A 60 0.98 4.38 -8.50
N ILE A 61 1.53 4.94 -7.40
CA ILE A 61 1.80 6.37 -7.29
C ILE A 61 3.17 6.77 -7.86
N ALA A 62 4.10 5.83 -7.97
CA ALA A 62 5.47 6.07 -8.42
C ALA A 62 5.60 6.87 -9.73
N PRO A 63 4.74 6.70 -10.76
CA PRO A 63 4.82 7.50 -11.98
C PRO A 63 4.48 8.99 -11.82
N PHE A 64 3.91 9.39 -10.69
CA PHE A 64 3.39 10.74 -10.45
C PHE A 64 4.26 11.58 -9.50
N VAL A 65 5.34 11.02 -8.97
CA VAL A 65 6.14 11.61 -7.90
C VAL A 65 7.64 11.41 -8.14
N GLU A 66 8.49 12.17 -7.45
CA GLU A 66 9.94 12.04 -7.58
C GLU A 66 10.42 10.71 -6.99
N LYS A 67 9.96 10.40 -5.77
CA LYS A 67 10.40 9.22 -5.04
C LYS A 67 9.30 8.68 -4.13
N VAL A 68 9.20 7.35 -4.06
CA VAL A 68 8.37 6.65 -3.08
C VAL A 68 9.24 5.87 -2.11
N ILE A 69 8.91 5.95 -0.83
CA ILE A 69 9.52 5.17 0.25
C ILE A 69 8.44 4.28 0.87
N GLY A 70 8.45 2.99 0.54
CA GLY A 70 7.54 2.01 1.13
C GLY A 70 8.07 1.52 2.47
N ILE A 71 7.30 1.72 3.54
CA ILE A 71 7.64 1.26 4.91
C ILE A 71 6.77 0.06 5.26
N GLU A 72 7.40 -1.06 5.58
CA GLU A 72 6.70 -2.31 5.90
C GLU A 72 7.41 -3.09 7.04
N PRO A 73 6.71 -3.53 8.09
CA PRO A 73 7.35 -4.25 9.20
C PRO A 73 7.77 -5.67 8.82
N ASN A 74 7.05 -6.34 7.92
CA ASN A 74 7.30 -7.73 7.56
C ASN A 74 8.31 -7.85 6.41
N GLY A 75 9.48 -8.42 6.71
CA GLY A 75 10.54 -8.62 5.72
C GLY A 75 10.16 -9.53 4.54
N THR A 76 9.21 -10.45 4.72
CA THR A 76 8.67 -11.29 3.63
C THR A 76 7.83 -10.45 2.68
N ASN A 77 6.99 -9.55 3.19
CA ASN A 77 6.20 -8.63 2.37
C ASN A 77 7.10 -7.70 1.55
N ILE A 78 8.18 -7.16 2.14
CA ILE A 78 9.18 -6.37 1.42
C ILE A 78 9.80 -7.16 0.26
N GLN A 79 10.12 -8.44 0.47
CA GLN A 79 10.65 -9.28 -0.60
C GLN A 79 9.64 -9.47 -1.74
N SER A 80 8.37 -9.70 -1.40
CA SER A 80 7.29 -9.76 -2.37
C SER A 80 7.14 -8.43 -3.13
N ALA A 81 7.13 -7.30 -2.43
CA ALA A 81 7.03 -5.97 -3.05
C ALA A 81 8.17 -5.69 -4.03
N LYS A 82 9.40 -6.09 -3.68
CA LYS A 82 10.56 -6.01 -4.57
C LYS A 82 10.40 -6.90 -5.81
N ARG A 83 9.85 -8.11 -5.66
CA ARG A 83 9.57 -9.00 -6.80
C ARG A 83 8.50 -8.41 -7.71
N THR A 84 7.41 -7.87 -7.15
CA THR A 84 6.38 -7.16 -7.93
C THR A 84 6.98 -5.99 -8.69
N MET A 85 7.81 -5.18 -8.05
CA MET A 85 8.49 -4.05 -8.70
C MET A 85 9.36 -4.48 -9.88
N GLN A 86 10.08 -5.61 -9.77
CA GLN A 86 10.92 -6.15 -10.85
C GLN A 86 10.14 -6.51 -12.12
N GLN A 87 8.82 -6.75 -12.01
CA GLN A 87 7.94 -7.03 -13.14
C GLN A 87 7.44 -5.77 -13.84
N THR A 88 7.85 -4.58 -13.37
CA THR A 88 7.44 -3.27 -13.89
C THR A 88 8.65 -2.45 -14.39
N SER A 89 8.37 -1.32 -15.04
CA SER A 89 9.38 -0.32 -15.42
C SER A 89 9.70 0.67 -14.30
N VAL A 90 9.04 0.61 -13.15
CA VAL A 90 9.22 1.55 -12.02
C VAL A 90 10.61 1.38 -11.40
N ARG A 91 11.28 2.50 -11.11
CA ARG A 91 12.65 2.52 -10.54
C ARG A 91 12.84 3.49 -9.36
N ASN A 92 11.87 4.36 -9.09
CA ASN A 92 11.93 5.39 -8.04
C ASN A 92 11.23 4.97 -6.74
N VAL A 93 11.13 3.67 -6.47
CA VAL A 93 10.54 3.12 -5.23
C VAL A 93 11.63 2.45 -4.39
N GLU A 94 11.70 2.80 -3.12
CA GLU A 94 12.60 2.20 -2.14
C GLU A 94 11.80 1.56 -1.01
N TYR A 95 11.95 0.24 -0.80
CA TYR A 95 11.31 -0.46 0.31
C TYR A 95 12.23 -0.62 1.51
N ARG A 96 11.75 -0.21 2.69
CA ARG A 96 12.46 -0.28 3.98
C ARG A 96 11.66 -1.02 5.02
N LYS A 97 12.39 -1.70 5.91
CA LYS A 97 11.80 -2.31 7.11
C LYS A 97 11.57 -1.23 8.16
N GLY A 98 10.34 -1.08 8.61
CA GLY A 98 9.95 -0.13 9.65
C GLY A 98 8.49 -0.30 10.05
N SER A 99 8.06 0.45 11.07
CA SER A 99 6.68 0.52 11.53
C SER A 99 6.25 1.97 11.73
N PHE A 100 4.99 2.21 12.09
CA PHE A 100 4.51 3.55 12.42
C PHE A 100 5.30 4.17 13.59
N GLU A 101 5.65 3.37 14.58
CA GLU A 101 6.40 3.79 15.77
C GLU A 101 7.91 3.94 15.50
N ALA A 102 8.43 3.20 14.52
CA ALA A 102 9.84 3.19 14.16
C ALA A 102 10.00 3.06 12.63
N PRO A 103 9.80 4.15 11.86
CA PRO A 103 9.68 4.08 10.40
C PRO A 103 10.98 3.73 9.67
N GLY A 104 12.14 3.78 10.33
CA GLY A 104 13.42 3.47 9.67
C GLY A 104 13.81 4.47 8.56
N TYR A 105 13.19 5.67 8.58
CA TYR A 105 13.46 6.78 7.69
C TYR A 105 13.44 8.08 8.49
N ALA A 106 14.48 8.91 8.30
CA ALA A 106 14.67 10.17 9.04
C ALA A 106 14.78 11.40 8.11
N GLY A 107 14.54 11.22 6.80
CA GLY A 107 14.52 12.32 5.85
C GLY A 107 13.21 13.10 5.89
N LYS A 108 13.17 14.23 5.17
CA LYS A 108 11.94 14.96 4.93
C LYS A 108 11.15 14.29 3.81
N VAL A 109 9.83 14.37 3.90
CA VAL A 109 8.89 13.94 2.88
C VAL A 109 7.81 14.99 2.72
N ASP A 110 7.21 15.06 1.55
CA ASP A 110 6.14 15.99 1.24
C ASP A 110 4.78 15.42 1.66
N LYS A 111 4.61 14.09 1.52
CA LYS A 111 3.35 13.40 1.82
C LYS A 111 3.57 12.02 2.44
N ILE A 112 2.59 11.59 3.22
CA ILE A 112 2.49 10.24 3.76
C ILE A 112 1.11 9.70 3.38
N ILE A 113 1.09 8.55 2.72
CA ILE A 113 -0.10 7.80 2.33
C ILE A 113 -0.09 6.49 3.12
N SER A 114 -1.27 6.06 3.57
CA SER A 114 -1.42 4.79 4.27
C SER A 114 -2.82 4.24 4.08
N ASP A 115 -2.91 2.97 3.71
CA ASP A 115 -4.15 2.22 3.52
C ASP A 115 -4.05 0.82 4.15
N VAL A 116 -3.89 0.81 5.47
CA VAL A 116 -3.71 -0.46 6.21
C VAL A 116 -5.04 -1.13 6.48
N PHE A 117 -5.18 -2.37 5.99
CA PHE A 117 -6.29 -3.26 6.36
C PHE A 117 -5.92 -4.04 7.61
N ARG A 118 -6.74 -3.94 8.65
CA ARG A 118 -6.64 -4.80 9.83
C ARG A 118 -7.90 -5.63 9.95
N SER A 119 -7.76 -6.95 9.76
CA SER A 119 -8.80 -7.86 10.26
C SER A 119 -8.68 -7.89 11.79
N ALA A 120 -9.67 -7.34 12.48
CA ALA A 120 -9.83 -7.65 13.89
C ALA A 120 -10.20 -9.14 13.96
N GLY A 121 -9.43 -9.94 14.72
CA GLY A 121 -9.79 -11.31 15.02
C GLY A 121 -11.14 -11.34 15.75
N GLY A 122 -12.20 -11.56 14.98
CA GLY A 122 -13.59 -11.50 15.42
C GLY A 122 -14.45 -11.22 14.21
N GLN A 123 -15.46 -12.05 13.97
CA GLN A 123 -16.43 -11.83 12.88
C GLN A 123 -17.09 -10.46 13.05
N ARG A 124 -16.53 -9.41 12.44
CA ARG A 124 -17.32 -8.24 12.11
C ARG A 124 -18.15 -8.62 10.90
N LYS A 125 -19.36 -9.10 11.18
CA LYS A 125 -20.46 -8.97 10.24
C LYS A 125 -20.64 -7.47 10.03
N ILE A 126 -20.34 -7.01 8.82
CA ILE A 126 -20.68 -5.68 8.35
C ILE A 126 -22.19 -5.63 8.10
#